data_AF-A0A7C9EWJ9-F1
#
_entry.id   AF-A0A7C9EWJ9-F1
#
_cell.length_a   1.000
_cell.length_b   1.000
_cell.length_c   1.000
_cell.angle_alpha   90.00
_cell.angle_beta   90.00
_cell.angle_gamma   90.00
#
_symmetry.space_group_name_H-M   'P 1'
#
loop_
_entity.id
_entity.type
_entity.pdbx_description
1 polymer ?
#
loop_
_entity_poly.entity_id
_entity_poly.type
_entity_poly.pdbx_seq_one_letter_code
_entity_poly.pdbx_strand_id
1 'polypeptide(L)'
;MWRLKIGEGVGDPYLYSTNNFVGRQTWVFEPDSGTAEEREEVEEARRHFYRHRFQVKPCGDLLWRLQFLREKKFKQTIAQVKVGEGEEISHETVTTTLKRAVNIFIALQADDGHWPAEIAGPQFFLPPLVFCLYITGHLKSIFTDAYRTEILRSIYYHQNEDGGWGLHIEGHSTMFCTALNYICLRILGGGPDKRNDDACAS
;
A
#
# COMPACT_ATOMS: atom_id res chain seq x y z
N MET A 1 11.43 1.49 -9.17
CA MET A 1 10.31 2.00 -8.35
C MET A 1 9.06 1.15 -8.56
N TRP A 2 8.15 1.15 -7.58
CA TRP A 2 6.83 0.50 -7.72
C TRP A 2 5.89 1.35 -8.56
N ARG A 3 5.20 0.73 -9.52
CA ARG A 3 4.22 1.37 -10.39
C ARG A 3 2.88 0.66 -10.29
N LEU A 4 1.81 1.43 -10.21
CA LEU A 4 0.45 0.88 -10.30
C LEU A 4 0.02 0.82 -11.77
N LYS A 5 -0.35 -0.37 -12.22
CA LYS A 5 -0.87 -0.58 -13.57
C LYS A 5 -2.37 -0.85 -13.55
N ILE A 6 -3.08 -0.25 -14.51
CA ILE A 6 -4.53 -0.26 -14.59
C ILE A 6 -5.00 -1.04 -15.82
N GLY A 7 -6.02 -1.89 -15.66
CA GLY A 7 -6.71 -2.55 -16.77
C GLY A 7 -5.88 -3.58 -17.57
N GLU A 8 -4.71 -3.99 -17.09
CA GLU A 8 -3.88 -4.99 -17.77
C GLU A 8 -4.45 -6.41 -17.65
N GLY A 9 -4.38 -7.17 -18.74
CA GLY A 9 -4.77 -8.58 -18.80
C GLY A 9 -5.16 -9.08 -20.19
N VAL A 10 -5.35 -8.17 -21.16
CA VAL A 10 -5.67 -8.52 -22.55
C VAL A 10 -4.54 -9.33 -23.16
N GLY A 11 -4.86 -10.53 -23.66
CA GLY A 11 -3.90 -11.43 -24.31
C GLY A 11 -3.15 -12.37 -23.36
N ASP A 12 -3.36 -12.28 -22.05
CA ASP A 12 -2.82 -13.25 -21.09
C ASP A 12 -3.70 -14.51 -21.07
N PRO A 13 -3.15 -15.71 -21.37
CA PRO A 13 -3.94 -16.95 -21.43
C PRO A 13 -4.49 -17.40 -20.06
N TYR A 14 -3.99 -16.84 -18.96
CA TYR A 14 -4.41 -17.17 -17.60
C TYR A 14 -5.38 -16.14 -16.99
N LEU A 15 -5.72 -15.08 -17.71
CA LEU A 15 -6.63 -14.04 -17.25
C LEU A 15 -7.91 -14.03 -18.07
N TYR A 16 -9.05 -13.96 -17.37
CA TYR A 16 -10.37 -13.84 -17.96
C TYR A 16 -11.10 -12.63 -17.36
N SER A 17 -11.89 -11.94 -18.19
CA SER A 17 -12.71 -10.81 -17.74
C SER A 17 -13.98 -10.71 -18.58
N THR A 18 -15.07 -10.31 -17.92
CA THR A 18 -16.35 -9.99 -18.57
C THR A 18 -16.50 -8.50 -18.91
N ASN A 19 -15.55 -7.67 -18.48
CA ASN A 19 -15.59 -6.21 -18.59
C ASN A 19 -14.26 -5.60 -19.10
N ASN A 20 -13.48 -6.37 -19.85
CA ASN A 20 -12.17 -5.94 -20.38
C ASN A 20 -11.21 -5.41 -19.30
N PHE A 21 -11.22 -6.04 -18.13
CA PHE A 21 -10.36 -5.72 -16.98
C PHE A 21 -10.53 -4.32 -16.38
N VAL A 22 -11.62 -3.60 -16.71
CA VAL A 22 -11.93 -2.29 -16.09
C VAL A 22 -12.01 -2.44 -14.57
N GLY A 23 -11.33 -1.57 -13.84
CA GLY A 23 -11.21 -1.60 -12.38
C GLY A 23 -10.09 -2.50 -11.85
N ARG A 24 -9.38 -3.23 -12.70
CA ARG A 24 -8.23 -4.04 -12.30
C ARG A 24 -7.02 -3.15 -12.06
N GLN A 25 -6.35 -3.38 -10.94
CA GLN A 25 -5.10 -2.73 -10.58
C GLN A 25 -4.05 -3.78 -10.19
N THR A 26 -2.78 -3.56 -10.56
CA THR A 26 -1.67 -4.46 -10.20
C THR A 26 -0.41 -3.64 -9.96
N TRP A 27 0.26 -3.90 -8.83
CA TRP A 27 1.56 -3.32 -8.52
C TRP A 27 2.66 -4.08 -9.25
N VAL A 28 3.54 -3.36 -9.94
CA VAL A 28 4.69 -3.91 -10.67
C VAL A 28 5.95 -3.17 -10.28
N PHE A 29 7.05 -3.89 -10.09
CA PHE A 29 8.33 -3.28 -9.77
C PHE A 29 9.18 -3.11 -11.04
N GLU A 30 9.59 -1.87 -11.30
CA GLU A 30 10.44 -1.51 -12.42
C GLU A 30 11.76 -0.93 -11.88
N PRO A 31 12.89 -1.67 -11.88
CA PRO A 31 14.11 -1.25 -11.16
C PRO A 31 14.66 0.10 -11.61
N ASP A 32 14.58 0.39 -12.91
CA ASP A 32 15.14 1.59 -13.52
C ASP A 32 14.14 2.76 -13.61
N SER A 33 12.92 2.59 -13.12
CA SER A 33 11.90 3.66 -13.17
C SER A 33 12.06 4.68 -12.06
N GLY A 34 11.62 5.91 -12.35
CA GLY A 34 11.64 7.05 -11.44
C GLY A 34 13.01 7.74 -11.34
N THR A 35 12.98 9.06 -11.21
CA THR A 35 14.13 9.91 -10.88
C THR A 35 14.63 9.66 -9.45
N ALA A 36 15.82 10.18 -9.12
CA ALA A 36 16.37 10.05 -7.77
C ALA A 36 15.45 10.71 -6.73
N GLU A 37 14.89 11.87 -7.07
CA GLU A 37 13.95 12.62 -6.23
C GLU A 37 12.66 11.85 -5.98
N GLU A 38 12.11 11.20 -7.01
CA GLU A 38 10.89 10.40 -6.88
C GLU A 38 11.11 9.15 -6.02
N ARG A 39 12.28 8.50 -6.15
CA ARG A 39 12.64 7.36 -5.30
C ARG A 39 12.82 7.78 -3.86
N GLU A 40 13.45 8.92 -3.61
CA GLU A 40 13.61 9.46 -2.24
C GLU A 40 12.26 9.83 -1.62
N GLU A 41 11.31 10.37 -2.38
CA GLU A 41 9.96 10.66 -1.89
C GLU A 41 9.22 9.38 -1.46
N VAL A 42 9.40 8.28 -2.19
CA VAL A 42 8.88 6.95 -1.80
C VAL A 42 9.52 6.46 -0.51
N GLU A 43 10.84 6.61 -0.36
CA GLU A 43 11.53 6.22 0.88
C GLU A 43 11.14 7.09 2.08
N GLU A 44 10.92 8.40 1.88
CA GLU A 44 10.41 9.27 2.94
C GLU A 44 8.98 8.87 3.34
N ALA A 45 8.12 8.54 2.37
CA ALA A 45 6.78 8.02 2.66
C ALA A 45 6.82 6.73 3.50
N ARG A 46 7.76 5.83 3.21
CA ARG A 46 8.00 4.59 3.99
C ARG A 46 8.46 4.89 5.40
N ARG A 47 9.49 5.74 5.56
CA ARG A 47 10.00 6.16 6.87
C ARG A 47 8.95 6.89 7.70
N HIS A 48 8.15 7.73 7.05
CA HIS A 48 7.03 8.41 7.69
C HIS A 48 6.00 7.39 8.20
N PHE A 49 5.56 6.45 7.35
CA PHE A 49 4.64 5.41 7.77
C PHE A 49 5.20 4.60 8.94
N TYR A 50 6.44 4.11 8.85
CA TYR A 50 7.06 3.30 9.91
C TYR A 50 7.12 4.02 11.27
N ARG A 51 7.45 5.31 11.29
CA ARG A 51 7.47 6.14 12.51
C ARG A 51 6.08 6.29 13.14
N HIS A 52 5.03 6.30 12.32
CA HIS A 52 3.66 6.56 12.77
C HIS A 52 2.75 5.32 12.81
N ARG A 53 3.30 4.14 12.50
CA ARG A 53 2.53 2.89 12.33
C ARG A 53 1.70 2.48 13.55
N PHE A 54 2.03 2.97 14.74
CA PHE A 54 1.25 2.70 15.95
C PHE A 54 0.14 3.72 16.21
N GLN A 55 0.21 4.91 15.60
CA GLN A 55 -0.84 5.93 15.69
C GLN A 55 -1.85 5.80 14.55
N VAL A 56 -1.39 5.46 13.35
CA VAL A 56 -2.22 5.24 12.16
C VAL A 56 -1.81 3.91 11.54
N LYS A 57 -2.67 2.90 11.71
CA LYS A 57 -2.42 1.51 11.28
C LYS A 57 -2.60 1.31 9.77
N PRO A 58 -3.66 1.83 9.12
CA PRO A 58 -3.85 1.65 7.68
C PRO A 58 -2.86 2.47 6.87
N CYS A 59 -2.40 1.92 5.74
CA CYS A 59 -1.63 2.68 4.77
C CYS A 59 -2.55 3.70 4.09
N GLY A 60 -2.05 4.93 3.92
CA GLY A 60 -2.83 6.00 3.31
C GLY A 60 -2.81 5.96 1.78
N ASP A 61 -2.51 4.84 1.11
CA ASP A 61 -2.48 4.78 -0.36
C ASP A 61 -1.51 5.80 -1.01
N LEU A 62 -0.48 6.23 -0.26
CA LEU A 62 0.31 7.42 -0.63
C LEU A 62 1.11 7.23 -1.91
N LEU A 63 1.67 6.04 -2.15
CA LEU A 63 2.58 5.81 -3.27
C LEU A 63 1.90 5.99 -4.64
N TRP A 64 0.71 5.43 -4.84
CA TRP A 64 0.02 5.60 -6.12
C TRP A 64 -0.61 6.99 -6.24
N ARG A 65 -1.08 7.59 -5.13
CA ARG A 65 -1.58 8.97 -5.14
C ARG A 65 -0.52 9.95 -5.62
N LEU A 66 0.73 9.80 -5.14
CA LEU A 66 1.86 10.61 -5.60
C LEU A 66 2.10 10.43 -7.11
N GLN A 67 2.06 9.19 -7.61
CA GLN A 67 2.21 8.89 -9.03
C GLN A 67 1.12 9.57 -9.88
N PHE A 68 -0.14 9.36 -9.54
CA PHE A 68 -1.28 9.88 -10.31
C PHE A 68 -1.32 11.40 -10.34
N LEU A 69 -1.10 12.04 -9.19
CA LEU A 69 -1.08 13.50 -9.12
C LEU A 69 0.08 14.08 -9.95
N ARG A 70 1.24 13.40 -9.96
CA ARG A 70 2.40 13.83 -10.75
C ARG A 70 2.18 13.65 -12.25
N GLU A 71 1.69 12.49 -12.68
CA GLU A 71 1.39 12.20 -14.09
C GLU A 71 0.41 13.22 -14.67
N LYS A 72 -0.60 13.62 -13.88
CA LYS A 72 -1.60 14.64 -14.26
C LYS A 72 -1.13 16.07 -14.03
N LYS A 73 0.11 16.27 -13.56
CA LYS A 73 0.69 17.57 -13.19
C LYS A 73 -0.26 18.38 -12.28
N PHE A 74 -0.96 17.68 -11.40
CA PHE A 74 -2.01 18.26 -10.58
C PHE A 74 -1.42 19.29 -9.62
N LYS A 75 -2.08 20.45 -9.55
CA LYS A 75 -1.79 21.48 -8.55
C LYS A 75 -3.10 21.87 -7.89
N GLN A 76 -3.15 21.76 -6.57
CA GLN A 76 -4.33 22.19 -5.83
C GLN A 76 -4.39 23.71 -5.79
N THR A 77 -5.34 24.29 -6.54
CA THR A 77 -5.51 25.74 -6.67
C THR A 77 -6.48 26.34 -5.66
N ILE A 78 -7.36 25.53 -5.08
CA ILE A 78 -8.35 25.99 -4.09
C ILE A 78 -7.66 26.04 -2.73
N ALA A 79 -7.61 27.19 -2.07
CA ALA A 79 -6.95 27.34 -0.76
C ALA A 79 -7.55 26.41 0.30
N GLN A 80 -6.71 25.94 1.24
CA GLN A 80 -7.20 25.21 2.40
C GLN A 80 -7.81 26.20 3.40
N VAL A 81 -9.06 25.96 3.79
CA VAL A 81 -9.68 26.67 4.91
C VAL A 81 -9.40 25.88 6.18
N LYS A 82 -8.93 26.55 7.23
CA LYS A 82 -8.78 25.99 8.57
C LYS A 82 -9.83 26.64 9.46
N VAL A 83 -10.53 25.84 10.23
CA VAL A 83 -11.52 26.30 11.21
C VAL A 83 -10.95 25.98 12.58
N GLY A 84 -10.84 26.98 13.44
CA GLY A 84 -10.39 26.86 14.81
C GLY A 84 -11.43 26.15 15.69
N GLU A 85 -10.99 25.69 16.86
CA GLU A 85 -11.90 25.12 17.86
C GLU A 85 -12.87 26.19 18.36
N GLY A 86 -14.18 25.93 18.26
CA GLY A 86 -15.23 26.86 18.64
C GLY A 86 -15.60 27.93 17.60
N GLU A 87 -14.96 27.95 16.43
CA GLU A 87 -15.35 28.83 15.33
C GLU A 87 -16.61 28.32 14.60
N GLU A 88 -17.46 29.25 14.15
CA GLU A 88 -18.67 28.92 13.39
C GLU A 88 -18.32 28.44 11.97
N ILE A 89 -18.87 27.29 11.58
CA ILE A 89 -18.68 26.72 10.24
C ILE A 89 -19.66 27.37 9.27
N SER A 90 -19.17 28.31 8.46
CA SER A 90 -19.98 28.95 7.42
C SER A 90 -20.26 28.02 6.22
N HIS A 91 -21.34 28.30 5.49
CA HIS A 91 -21.65 27.61 4.23
C HIS A 91 -20.52 27.76 3.18
N GLU A 92 -19.85 28.92 3.16
CA GLU A 92 -18.71 29.16 2.26
C GLU A 92 -17.51 28.28 2.61
N THR A 93 -17.22 28.11 3.91
CA THR A 93 -16.16 27.21 4.40
C THR A 93 -16.41 25.78 3.95
N VAL A 94 -17.64 25.28 4.13
CA VAL A 94 -18.03 23.92 3.70
C VAL A 94 -17.91 23.79 2.18
N THR A 95 -18.44 24.78 1.44
CA THR A 95 -18.42 24.76 -0.03
C THR A 95 -16.98 24.74 -0.57
N THR A 96 -16.10 25.57 -0.02
CA THR A 96 -14.69 25.64 -0.43
C THR A 96 -13.96 24.34 -0.11
N THR A 97 -14.19 23.79 1.08
CA THR A 97 -13.60 22.50 1.51
C THR A 97 -14.05 21.36 0.61
N LEU A 98 -15.36 21.27 0.32
CA LEU A 98 -15.92 20.25 -0.57
C LEU A 98 -15.34 20.37 -1.98
N LYS A 99 -15.32 21.58 -2.57
CA LYS A 99 -14.73 21.80 -3.90
C LYS A 99 -13.26 21.40 -3.93
N ARG A 100 -12.48 21.74 -2.88
CA ARG A 100 -11.07 21.34 -2.75
C ARG A 100 -10.93 19.81 -2.72
N ALA A 101 -11.78 19.12 -1.96
CA ALA A 101 -11.80 17.65 -1.85
C ALA A 101 -12.21 16.98 -3.17
N VAL A 102 -13.25 17.46 -3.83
CA VAL A 102 -13.69 16.93 -5.14
C VAL A 102 -12.60 17.13 -6.19
N ASN A 103 -11.93 18.28 -6.20
CA ASN A 103 -10.85 18.57 -7.15
C ASN A 103 -9.68 17.57 -7.03
N ILE A 104 -9.27 17.22 -5.81
CA ILE A 104 -8.24 16.18 -5.62
C ILE A 104 -8.79 14.79 -5.95
N PHE A 105 -10.05 14.49 -5.60
CA PHE A 105 -10.62 13.16 -5.86
C PHE A 105 -10.73 12.87 -7.36
N ILE A 106 -11.16 13.83 -8.17
CA ILE A 106 -11.17 13.72 -9.64
C ILE A 106 -9.75 13.48 -10.17
N ALA A 107 -8.75 14.20 -9.65
CA ALA A 107 -7.36 14.01 -10.07
C ALA A 107 -6.82 12.61 -9.72
N LEU A 108 -7.42 11.89 -8.77
CA LEU A 108 -7.03 10.53 -8.41
C LEU A 108 -7.78 9.43 -9.19
N GLN A 109 -8.74 9.76 -10.04
CA GLN A 109 -9.45 8.76 -10.86
C GLN A 109 -8.52 8.13 -11.90
N ALA A 110 -8.46 6.81 -12.00
CA ALA A 110 -7.72 6.11 -13.04
C ALA A 110 -8.31 6.34 -14.44
N ASP A 111 -7.54 6.05 -15.49
CA ASP A 111 -7.91 6.32 -16.88
C ASP A 111 -9.12 5.51 -17.36
N ASP A 112 -9.40 4.36 -16.74
CA ASP A 112 -10.59 3.54 -16.97
C ASP A 112 -11.78 3.93 -16.07
N GLY A 113 -11.63 5.00 -15.28
CA GLY A 113 -12.69 5.61 -14.49
C GLY A 113 -12.83 5.12 -13.06
N HIS A 114 -12.09 4.11 -12.60
CA HIS A 114 -12.15 3.66 -11.20
C HIS A 114 -11.23 4.47 -10.29
N TRP A 115 -11.36 4.31 -8.97
CA TRP A 115 -10.39 4.81 -7.99
C TRP A 115 -9.61 3.64 -7.41
N PRO A 116 -8.29 3.57 -7.67
CA PRO A 116 -7.41 2.65 -6.97
C PRO A 116 -7.59 2.77 -5.46
N ALA A 117 -7.63 1.63 -4.78
CA ALA A 117 -7.69 1.58 -3.32
C ALA A 117 -7.05 0.28 -2.83
N GLU A 118 -6.31 0.36 -1.73
CA GLU A 118 -5.87 -0.84 -1.03
C GLU A 118 -7.04 -1.48 -0.28
N ILE A 119 -7.20 -2.79 -0.43
CA ILE A 119 -8.05 -3.60 0.46
C ILE A 119 -7.19 -4.13 1.62
N ALA A 120 -6.85 -3.23 2.53
CA ALA A 120 -6.07 -3.54 3.71
C ALA A 120 -6.92 -4.19 4.83
N GLY A 121 -6.25 -4.62 5.90
CA GLY A 121 -6.89 -5.02 7.14
C GLY A 121 -6.55 -6.44 7.54
N PRO A 122 -7.07 -7.49 6.87
CA PRO A 122 -6.85 -8.88 7.28
C PRO A 122 -5.39 -9.30 7.23
N GLN A 123 -4.83 -9.76 8.35
CA GLN A 123 -3.42 -10.21 8.43
C GLN A 123 -3.23 -11.70 8.09
N PHE A 124 -4.22 -12.32 7.43
CA PHE A 124 -4.27 -13.75 7.13
C PHE A 124 -4.52 -14.08 5.65
N PHE A 125 -4.49 -13.12 4.73
CA PHE A 125 -4.57 -13.39 3.29
C PHE A 125 -3.21 -13.73 2.67
N LEU A 126 -2.18 -12.98 3.04
CA LEU A 126 -0.84 -13.12 2.47
C LEU A 126 -0.11 -14.39 2.91
N PRO A 127 -0.14 -14.81 4.20
CA PRO A 127 0.57 -16.02 4.62
C PRO A 127 0.12 -17.29 3.87
N PRO A 128 -1.19 -17.60 3.73
CA PRO A 128 -1.61 -18.76 2.96
C PRO A 128 -1.16 -18.73 1.49
N LEU A 129 -1.17 -17.57 0.84
CA LEU A 129 -0.67 -17.43 -0.54
C LEU A 129 0.82 -17.77 -0.62
N VAL A 130 1.64 -17.26 0.30
CA VAL A 130 3.06 -17.59 0.39
C VAL A 130 3.25 -19.10 0.62
N PHE A 131 2.43 -19.73 1.46
CA PHE A 131 2.53 -21.17 1.73
C PHE A 131 2.21 -21.99 0.48
N CYS A 132 1.13 -21.66 -0.23
CA CYS A 132 0.77 -22.34 -1.47
C CYS A 132 1.87 -22.21 -2.53
N LEU A 133 2.43 -21.01 -2.71
CA LEU A 133 3.51 -20.79 -3.67
C LEU A 133 4.81 -21.50 -3.27
N TYR A 134 5.11 -21.58 -1.97
CA TYR A 134 6.24 -22.35 -1.45
C TYR A 134 6.06 -23.85 -1.71
N ILE A 135 4.91 -24.41 -1.33
CA ILE A 135 4.60 -25.85 -1.48
C ILE A 135 4.61 -26.26 -2.96
N THR A 136 4.10 -25.42 -3.84
CA THR A 136 4.04 -25.70 -5.29
C THR A 136 5.34 -25.39 -6.03
N GLY A 137 6.35 -24.82 -5.37
CA GLY A 137 7.64 -24.48 -6.00
C GLY A 137 7.65 -23.19 -6.83
N HIS A 138 6.58 -22.39 -6.80
CA HIS A 138 6.42 -21.17 -7.61
C HIS A 138 6.77 -19.86 -6.86
N LEU A 139 7.21 -19.95 -5.60
CA LEU A 139 7.46 -18.77 -4.77
C LEU A 139 8.38 -17.75 -5.43
N LYS A 140 9.52 -18.18 -5.98
CA LYS A 140 10.51 -17.28 -6.58
C LYS A 140 10.14 -16.83 -8.00
N SER A 141 9.30 -17.58 -8.71
CA SER A 141 8.84 -17.19 -10.04
C SER A 141 7.71 -16.16 -9.97
N ILE A 142 6.86 -16.24 -8.95
CA ILE A 142 5.75 -15.30 -8.75
C ILE A 142 6.18 -14.09 -7.90
N PHE A 143 6.88 -14.31 -6.79
CA PHE A 143 7.41 -13.23 -5.96
C PHE A 143 8.90 -13.06 -6.22
N THR A 144 9.21 -12.13 -7.14
CA THR A 144 10.58 -11.64 -7.33
C THR A 144 11.10 -11.01 -6.03
N ASP A 145 12.41 -10.72 -5.99
CA ASP A 145 13.07 -10.17 -4.80
C ASP A 145 12.39 -8.90 -4.29
N ALA A 146 11.97 -8.02 -5.20
CA ALA A 146 11.25 -6.80 -4.85
C ALA A 146 9.92 -7.08 -4.14
N TYR A 147 9.10 -8.01 -4.67
CA TYR A 147 7.84 -8.39 -4.01
C TYR A 147 8.10 -8.99 -2.63
N ARG A 148 9.11 -9.85 -2.49
CA ARG A 148 9.45 -10.47 -1.19
C ARG A 148 9.89 -9.41 -0.18
N THR A 149 10.67 -8.42 -0.60
CA THR A 149 11.06 -7.29 0.25
C THR A 149 9.84 -6.48 0.72
N GLU A 150 8.88 -6.17 -0.16
CA GLU A 150 7.65 -5.45 0.25
C GLU A 150 6.74 -6.30 1.13
N ILE A 151 6.64 -7.61 0.88
CA ILE A 151 5.87 -8.52 1.73
C ILE A 151 6.45 -8.52 3.14
N LEU A 152 7.77 -8.67 3.28
CA LEU A 152 8.45 -8.60 4.57
C LEU A 152 8.20 -7.25 5.25
N ARG A 153 8.39 -6.15 4.52
CA ARG A 153 8.14 -4.79 5.01
C ARG A 153 6.71 -4.63 5.53
N SER A 154 5.71 -5.07 4.76
CA SER A 154 4.30 -5.01 5.14
C SER A 154 4.00 -5.82 6.40
N ILE A 155 4.57 -7.03 6.54
CA ILE A 155 4.40 -7.84 7.75
C ILE A 155 4.99 -7.12 8.97
N TYR A 156 6.22 -6.61 8.89
CA TYR A 156 6.86 -5.90 10.02
C TYR A 156 6.17 -4.57 10.36
N TYR A 157 5.69 -3.85 9.34
CA TYR A 157 4.94 -2.61 9.50
C TYR A 157 3.68 -2.76 10.35
N HIS A 158 3.08 -3.95 10.34
CA HIS A 158 1.86 -4.23 11.10
C HIS A 158 2.10 -5.22 12.26
N GLN A 159 3.34 -5.43 12.68
CA GLN A 159 3.67 -6.13 13.92
C GLN A 159 3.30 -5.24 15.12
N ASN A 160 2.60 -5.80 16.09
CA ASN A 160 2.29 -5.12 17.35
C ASN A 160 3.52 -4.99 18.25
N GLU A 161 3.45 -4.12 19.25
CA GLU A 161 4.57 -3.87 20.18
C GLU A 161 4.97 -5.11 20.99
N ASP A 162 4.03 -6.04 21.19
CA ASP A 162 4.26 -7.34 21.84
C ASP A 162 4.94 -8.38 20.91
N GLY A 163 5.23 -8.00 19.66
CA GLY A 163 5.84 -8.86 18.65
C GLY A 163 4.85 -9.75 17.89
N GLY A 164 3.55 -9.70 18.18
CA GLY A 164 2.52 -10.48 17.53
C GLY A 164 1.77 -9.76 16.41
N TRP A 165 0.79 -10.45 15.83
CA TRP A 165 -0.10 -9.95 14.77
C TRP A 165 -1.56 -10.26 15.12
N GLY A 166 -2.44 -9.29 14.89
CA GLY A 166 -3.88 -9.40 15.12
C GLY A 166 -4.63 -10.02 13.95
N LEU A 167 -5.94 -10.25 14.12
CA LEU A 167 -6.79 -10.74 13.04
C LEU A 167 -6.87 -9.73 11.88
N HIS A 168 -6.78 -8.45 12.23
CA HIS A 168 -6.63 -7.33 11.31
C HIS A 168 -5.57 -6.36 11.84
N ILE A 169 -5.11 -5.42 11.01
CA ILE A 169 -4.01 -4.47 11.34
C ILE A 169 -4.26 -3.62 12.59
N GLU A 170 -5.52 -3.39 12.97
CA GLU A 170 -5.89 -2.66 14.20
C GLU A 170 -6.14 -3.57 15.41
N GLY A 171 -6.07 -4.89 15.22
CA GLY A 171 -6.36 -5.87 16.26
C GLY A 171 -5.16 -6.12 17.19
N HIS A 172 -5.47 -6.48 18.42
CA HIS A 172 -4.47 -7.05 19.35
C HIS A 172 -3.97 -8.40 18.81
N SER A 173 -2.77 -8.78 19.26
CA SER A 173 -2.11 -9.99 18.79
C SER A 173 -2.92 -11.26 19.10
N THR A 174 -2.97 -12.15 18.12
CA THR A 174 -3.64 -13.45 18.24
C THR A 174 -2.66 -14.56 17.91
N MET A 175 -2.80 -15.74 18.55
CA MET A 175 -1.97 -16.91 18.22
C MET A 175 -2.08 -17.28 16.73
N PHE A 176 -3.29 -17.17 16.17
CA PHE A 176 -3.55 -17.52 14.78
C PHE A 176 -2.73 -16.67 13.81
N CYS A 177 -2.89 -15.34 13.83
CA CYS A 177 -2.17 -14.48 12.90
C CYS A 177 -0.68 -14.34 13.25
N THR A 178 -0.30 -14.47 14.52
CA THR A 178 1.11 -14.50 14.92
C THR A 178 1.83 -15.71 14.34
N ALA A 179 1.25 -16.90 14.46
CA ALA A 179 1.84 -18.11 13.89
C ALA A 179 1.93 -18.05 12.36
N LEU A 180 0.86 -17.58 11.69
CA LEU A 180 0.84 -17.43 10.23
C LEU A 180 1.91 -16.46 9.73
N ASN A 181 1.99 -15.26 10.31
CA ASN A 181 2.97 -14.26 9.90
C ASN A 181 4.39 -14.70 10.24
N TYR A 182 4.61 -15.34 11.39
CA TYR A 182 5.92 -15.92 11.73
C TYR A 182 6.38 -16.95 10.69
N ILE A 183 5.55 -17.94 10.35
CA ILE A 183 5.90 -18.96 9.34
C ILE A 183 6.16 -18.30 7.98
N CYS A 184 5.35 -17.29 7.61
CA CYS A 184 5.53 -16.52 6.38
C CYS A 184 6.92 -15.86 6.33
N LEU A 185 7.33 -15.18 7.40
CA LEU A 185 8.66 -14.58 7.52
C LEU A 185 9.77 -15.63 7.35
N ARG A 186 9.63 -16.81 7.96
CA ARG A 186 10.63 -17.90 7.85
C ARG A 186 10.76 -18.43 6.43
N ILE A 187 9.64 -18.61 5.71
CA ILE A 187 9.63 -19.06 4.31
C ILE A 187 10.28 -18.03 3.39
N LEU A 188 10.06 -16.73 3.64
CA LEU A 188 10.57 -15.66 2.79
C LEU A 188 12.06 -15.31 3.05
N GLY A 189 12.71 -15.94 4.03
CA GLY A 189 14.13 -15.73 4.32
C GLY A 189 14.40 -14.77 5.48
N GLY A 190 13.41 -14.49 6.33
CA GLY A 190 13.62 -13.92 7.65
C GLY A 190 14.34 -14.96 8.51
N GLY A 191 15.64 -14.81 8.75
CA GLY A 191 16.39 -15.64 9.71
C GLY A 191 15.75 -15.57 11.11
N PRO A 192 15.99 -16.57 12.00
CA PRO A 192 15.42 -16.54 13.35
C PRO A 192 15.84 -15.30 14.15
N ASP A 193 16.95 -14.66 13.77
CA ASP A 193 17.54 -13.49 14.43
C ASP A 193 17.35 -12.15 13.69
N LYS A 194 16.66 -12.12 12.53
CA LYS A 194 16.40 -10.85 11.82
C LYS A 194 15.37 -10.04 12.61
N ARG A 195 15.86 -9.09 13.41
CA ARG A 195 15.06 -8.10 14.14
C ARG A 195 14.54 -7.01 13.20
N ASN A 196 13.54 -6.29 13.68
CA ASN A 196 12.78 -5.22 13.02
C ASN A 196 13.66 -4.19 12.27
N ASP A 197 14.89 -3.97 12.73
CA ASP A 197 15.79 -2.94 12.20
C ASP A 197 16.41 -3.31 10.84
N ASP A 198 16.47 -4.60 10.48
CA ASP A 198 17.04 -5.04 9.20
C ASP A 198 16.07 -4.89 8.01
N ALA A 199 14.75 -4.80 8.25
CA ALA A 199 13.74 -4.65 7.21
C ALA A 199 13.70 -3.22 6.62
N CYS A 200 14.28 -2.26 7.33
CA CYS A 200 14.47 -0.87 6.89
C CYS A 200 15.90 -0.58 6.41
N ALA A 201 16.81 -1.56 6.46
CA ALA A 201 18.25 -1.38 6.19
C ALA A 201 18.69 -1.86 4.79
N SER A 202 17.76 -2.22 3.89
CA SER A 202 18.07 -2.67 2.52
C SER A 202 17.23 -1.97 1.47
#